data_AF-A0A7Y6CZF0-F1
#
_entry.id   AF-A0A7Y6CZF0-F1
#
_cell.length_a   1.000
_cell.length_b   1.000
_cell.length_c   1.000
_cell.angle_alpha   90.00
_cell.angle_beta   90.00
_cell.angle_gamma   90.00
#
_symmetry.space_group_name_H-M   'P 1'
#
loop_
_entity.id
_entity.type
_entity.pdbx_description
1 polymer ?
#
loop_
_entity_poly.entity_id
_entity_poly.type
_entity_poly.pdbx_seq_one_letter_code
_entity_poly.pdbx_strand_id
1 'polypeptide(L)'
;MIVKELLRLITILSVTIWLFLSGDISSQKGLQIMNTAQASESVPGFSTFCIGRFLLDMPAGSVLSGGNYRYDFARLDKPKVMNLDEFEADMVAKEKALKSTKHQIEPSLLRLLFKPDPHSWIFVYWEESFSTSIAQVEGYRWIDGTRYLFKKKAGMSKPRTGTMSRQDYAVDRMRKILSSLHKRSNNDIPAEPGYCFEEGFIANPEWEMEEAAIDIEIAGHPDAYVSVWFYPLSRRAHSEPLLDRVGGVLQMLGRMATSVHVLRRGDRKVGPYQGQEFLVTAPNSGGVRGHSFLWETEGDGTLDTPALKIEMTTGSRDKDGNPQQTRLSNKQAMRLWDQVLDSFRLRPVVAPQEKQQ
;
A
#
# COMPACT_ATOMS: atom_id res chain seq x y z
N MET A 1 39.29 14.25 -6.47
CA MET A 1 39.20 15.56 -7.14
C MET A 1 37.96 15.50 -8.01
N ILE A 2 36.81 16.11 -7.74
CA ILE A 2 36.40 17.38 -7.10
C ILE A 2 34.96 17.06 -6.61
N VAL A 3 34.56 17.03 -5.32
CA VAL A 3 34.46 18.05 -4.26
C VAL A 3 33.60 19.25 -4.63
N LYS A 4 32.41 19.34 -3.99
CA LYS A 4 31.65 20.58 -3.61
C LYS A 4 31.11 21.43 -4.77
N GLU A 5 29.98 22.14 -4.73
CA GLU A 5 28.91 22.47 -3.79
C GLU A 5 27.62 22.58 -4.65
N LEU A 6 26.40 22.54 -4.12
CA LEU A 6 25.72 23.78 -3.74
C LEU A 6 24.63 23.47 -2.71
N LEU A 7 24.87 23.99 -1.51
CA LEU A 7 23.94 24.07 -0.40
C LEU A 7 23.30 25.46 -0.41
N ARG A 8 22.08 25.56 0.16
CA ARG A 8 21.40 26.77 0.69
C ARG A 8 20.53 27.58 -0.29
N LEU A 9 19.26 27.74 0.07
CA LEU A 9 18.81 29.02 0.64
C LEU A 9 17.56 28.83 1.51
N ILE A 10 17.65 29.25 2.77
CA ILE A 10 16.55 29.55 3.69
C ILE A 10 16.41 31.08 3.68
N THR A 11 15.19 31.61 3.71
CA THR A 11 14.94 32.99 4.17
C THR A 11 13.56 33.10 4.81
N ILE A 12 13.51 33.87 5.90
CA ILE A 12 12.41 34.09 6.87
C ILE A 12 11.96 35.56 6.75
N LEU A 13 10.78 35.88 7.32
CA LEU A 13 10.15 37.20 7.65
C LEU A 13 9.33 37.84 6.50
N SER A 14 8.20 38.54 6.70
CA SER A 14 7.47 39.03 7.88
C SER A 14 6.13 39.67 7.48
N VAL A 15 5.13 39.60 8.39
CA VAL A 15 4.09 40.57 8.78
C VAL A 15 3.61 41.62 7.76
N THR A 16 2.28 41.68 7.55
CA THR A 16 1.57 42.97 7.37
C THR A 16 0.20 42.93 8.06
N ILE A 17 0.04 43.88 8.98
CA ILE A 17 -1.17 44.25 9.72
C ILE A 17 -2.06 45.11 8.82
N TRP A 18 -3.37 44.90 8.84
CA TRP A 18 -4.36 45.94 8.58
C TRP A 18 -5.40 45.96 9.70
N LEU A 19 -5.54 47.13 10.30
CA LEU A 19 -6.47 47.51 11.38
C LEU A 19 -7.26 48.71 10.84
N PHE A 20 -8.60 48.62 10.83
CA PHE A 20 -9.57 49.71 11.03
C PHE A 20 -10.91 49.00 11.37
N LEU A 21 -11.42 49.05 12.61
CA LEU A 21 -12.25 50.10 13.24
C LEU A 21 -13.51 50.40 12.41
N SER A 22 -14.75 50.40 12.88
CA SER A 22 -15.43 50.17 14.17
C SER A 22 -16.95 50.12 13.87
N GLY A 23 -17.75 49.57 14.77
CA GLY A 23 -19.20 49.81 14.75
C GLY A 23 -19.98 48.90 15.70
N ASP A 24 -20.18 49.37 16.93
CA ASP A 24 -20.86 48.72 18.06
C ASP A 24 -22.33 48.32 17.79
N ILE A 25 -22.83 47.32 18.55
CA ILE A 25 -23.91 47.49 19.55
C ILE A 25 -24.31 46.12 20.16
N SER A 26 -24.01 46.00 21.46
CA SER A 26 -24.76 45.40 22.59
C SER A 26 -25.93 44.42 22.33
N SER A 27 -25.90 43.25 22.98
CA SER A 27 -26.73 42.96 24.18
C SER A 27 -26.60 41.50 24.63
N GLN A 28 -26.29 41.30 25.92
CA GLN A 28 -26.37 40.02 26.61
C GLN A 28 -27.81 39.51 26.68
N LYS A 29 -28.04 38.25 26.33
CA LYS A 29 -29.02 37.41 27.03
C LYS A 29 -28.43 36.02 27.23
N GLY A 30 -28.27 35.66 28.49
CA GLY A 30 -27.90 34.32 28.90
C GLY A 30 -28.95 33.30 28.50
N LEU A 31 -28.47 32.13 28.11
CA LEU A 31 -29.23 30.89 28.21
C LEU A 31 -28.27 29.84 28.78
N GLN A 32 -28.34 29.71 30.10
CA GLN A 32 -28.09 28.43 30.75
C GLN A 32 -29.07 27.42 30.13
N ILE A 33 -28.58 26.28 29.65
CA ILE A 33 -29.17 24.95 29.88
C ILE A 33 -28.29 23.87 29.22
N MET A 34 -27.83 22.99 30.13
CA MET A 34 -27.46 21.59 29.96
C MET A 34 -26.12 21.25 29.29
N ASN A 35 -25.14 21.02 30.17
CA ASN A 35 -24.16 19.94 30.05
C ASN A 35 -24.88 18.65 29.65
N THR A 36 -24.91 18.34 28.36
CA THR A 36 -24.89 16.95 27.94
C THR A 36 -23.44 16.53 28.02
N ALA A 37 -23.08 15.82 29.09
CA ALA A 37 -21.87 15.01 29.08
C ALA A 37 -22.05 14.01 27.93
N GLN A 38 -21.54 14.35 26.75
CA GLN A 38 -21.18 13.36 25.76
C GLN A 38 -20.23 12.43 26.50
N ALA A 39 -20.68 11.20 26.75
CA ALA A 39 -19.79 10.12 27.10
C ALA A 39 -18.65 10.20 26.10
N SER A 40 -17.47 10.57 26.58
CA SER A 40 -16.27 10.53 25.76
C SER A 40 -16.14 9.07 25.35
N GLU A 41 -16.52 8.75 24.11
CA GLU A 41 -16.11 7.50 23.49
C GLU A 41 -14.60 7.46 23.70
N SER A 42 -14.15 6.49 24.49
CA SER A 42 -12.72 6.28 24.71
C SER A 42 -12.12 6.09 23.33
N VAL A 43 -11.32 7.06 22.88
CA VAL A 43 -10.58 6.93 21.62
C VAL A 43 -9.87 5.58 21.69
N PRO A 44 -10.11 4.67 20.73
CA PRO A 44 -9.49 3.36 20.77
C PRO A 44 -7.98 3.53 20.90
N GLY A 45 -7.32 2.72 21.73
CA GLY A 45 -5.87 2.76 21.88
C GLY A 45 -5.10 2.36 20.62
N PHE A 46 -5.81 1.97 19.55
CA PHE A 46 -5.28 1.48 18.29
C PHE A 46 -6.09 1.96 17.07
N SER A 47 -5.45 1.95 15.91
CA SER A 47 -6.03 2.13 14.58
C SER A 47 -5.93 0.81 13.82
N THR A 48 -7.00 0.38 13.15
CA THR A 48 -7.01 -0.84 12.34
C THR A 48 -6.83 -0.51 10.85
N PHE A 49 -5.87 -1.15 10.21
CA PHE A 49 -5.57 -0.98 8.79
C PHE A 49 -6.11 -2.16 7.96
N CYS A 50 -6.82 -1.87 6.88
CA CYS A 50 -7.24 -2.88 5.90
C CYS A 50 -6.24 -2.99 4.74
N ILE A 51 -5.65 -4.17 4.56
CA ILE A 51 -4.53 -4.43 3.64
C ILE A 51 -4.83 -5.69 2.85
N GLY A 52 -5.15 -5.55 1.55
CA GLY A 52 -5.71 -6.64 0.77
C GLY A 52 -6.96 -7.20 1.43
N ARG A 53 -6.89 -8.44 1.92
CA ARG A 53 -7.98 -9.10 2.65
C ARG A 53 -7.77 -9.18 4.15
N PHE A 54 -6.69 -8.60 4.66
CA PHE A 54 -6.28 -8.71 6.06
C PHE A 54 -6.52 -7.42 6.83
N LEU A 55 -6.57 -7.54 8.15
CA LEU A 55 -6.56 -6.44 9.11
C LEU A 55 -5.31 -6.53 9.99
N LEU A 56 -4.79 -5.37 10.36
CA LEU A 56 -3.70 -5.21 11.32
C LEU A 56 -3.99 -4.01 12.23
N ASP A 57 -3.87 -4.20 13.54
CA ASP A 57 -4.03 -3.12 14.51
C ASP A 57 -2.67 -2.52 14.87
N MET A 58 -2.61 -1.21 14.91
CA MET A 58 -1.41 -0.41 15.18
C MET A 58 -1.73 0.65 16.24
N PRO A 59 -0.74 1.22 16.96
CA PRO A 59 -1.01 2.32 17.90
C PRO A 59 -1.83 3.44 17.28
N ALA A 60 -2.78 3.99 18.02
CA ALA A 60 -3.64 5.06 17.52
C ALA A 60 -2.83 6.25 17.00
N GLY A 61 -3.17 6.73 15.81
CA GLY A 61 -2.43 7.80 15.12
C GLY A 61 -1.26 7.32 14.26
N SER A 62 -1.07 6.00 14.12
CA SER A 62 -0.15 5.43 13.12
C SER A 62 -0.63 5.78 11.72
N VAL A 63 0.29 5.85 10.75
CA VAL A 63 -0.02 6.36 9.40
C VAL A 63 0.53 5.42 8.34
N LEU A 64 -0.28 5.09 7.33
CA LEU A 64 0.18 4.40 6.13
C LEU A 64 1.12 5.32 5.35
N SER A 65 2.41 5.00 5.28
CA SER A 65 3.44 5.85 4.69
C SER A 65 3.88 5.39 3.30
N GLY A 66 3.57 4.15 2.92
CA GLY A 66 3.87 3.61 1.60
C GLY A 66 3.09 2.35 1.27
N GLY A 67 2.83 2.13 -0.01
CA GLY A 67 2.15 0.94 -0.47
C GLY A 67 2.39 0.66 -1.96
N ASN A 68 2.79 -0.57 -2.27
CA ASN A 68 2.73 -1.12 -3.61
C ASN A 68 1.67 -2.22 -3.61
N TYR A 69 0.70 -2.10 -4.50
CA TYR A 69 -0.40 -3.05 -4.60
C TYR A 69 -0.49 -3.62 -6.00
N ARG A 70 -0.84 -4.90 -6.09
CA ARG A 70 -1.22 -5.56 -7.33
C ARG A 70 -2.46 -6.40 -7.12
N TYR A 71 -3.36 -6.35 -8.09
CA TYR A 71 -4.61 -7.09 -8.08
C TYR A 71 -4.78 -7.76 -9.44
N ASP A 72 -4.91 -9.10 -9.46
CA ASP A 72 -4.90 -9.91 -10.68
C ASP A 72 -3.76 -9.49 -11.65
N PHE A 73 -2.55 -9.41 -11.10
CA PHE A 73 -1.32 -8.94 -11.75
C PHE A 73 -1.31 -7.50 -12.26
N ALA A 74 -2.42 -6.77 -12.24
CA ALA A 74 -2.44 -5.36 -12.56
C ALA A 74 -1.76 -4.60 -11.42
N ARG A 75 -0.77 -3.76 -11.74
CA ARG A 75 -0.15 -2.85 -10.79
C ARG A 75 -1.08 -1.67 -10.55
N LEU A 76 -1.27 -1.30 -9.30
CA LEU A 76 -1.98 -0.11 -8.90
C LEU A 76 -0.96 1.00 -8.68
N ASP A 77 -1.15 2.13 -9.34
CA ASP A 77 -0.44 3.35 -8.96
C ASP A 77 -1.20 4.05 -7.84
N LYS A 78 -0.47 4.87 -7.05
CA LYS A 78 -1.07 5.64 -5.94
C LYS A 78 -2.25 6.47 -6.48
N PRO A 79 -3.43 6.42 -5.81
CA PRO A 79 -4.56 7.26 -6.18
C PRO A 79 -4.15 8.73 -6.26
N LYS A 80 -4.67 9.44 -7.27
CA LYS A 80 -4.37 10.85 -7.49
C LYS A 80 -5.63 11.67 -7.25
N VAL A 81 -5.59 12.58 -6.29
CA VAL A 81 -6.65 13.58 -6.10
C VAL A 81 -6.65 14.53 -7.29
N MET A 82 -7.80 14.67 -7.94
CA MET A 82 -8.02 15.58 -9.07
C MET A 82 -9.51 15.74 -9.36
N ASN A 83 -9.90 16.91 -9.86
CA ASN A 83 -11.30 17.14 -10.27
C ASN A 83 -11.62 16.43 -11.60
N LEU A 84 -12.90 16.39 -11.96
CA LEU A 84 -13.38 15.68 -13.14
C LEU A 84 -12.85 16.31 -14.44
N ASP A 85 -12.84 17.64 -14.55
CA ASP A 85 -12.37 18.36 -15.74
C ASP A 85 -10.89 18.07 -16.02
N GLU A 86 -10.05 18.07 -14.98
CA GLU A 86 -8.64 17.69 -15.07
C GLU A 86 -8.48 16.23 -15.52
N PHE A 87 -9.33 15.33 -15.03
CA PHE A 87 -9.29 13.92 -15.39
C PHE A 87 -9.64 13.73 -16.86
N GLU A 88 -10.73 14.34 -17.32
CA GLU A 88 -11.16 14.27 -18.72
C GLU A 88 -10.13 14.90 -19.66
N ALA A 89 -9.56 16.04 -19.27
CA ALA A 89 -8.48 16.69 -20.02
C ALA A 89 -7.24 15.79 -20.14
N ASP A 90 -6.81 15.16 -19.04
CA ASP A 90 -5.70 14.19 -19.04
C ASP A 90 -5.98 13.01 -19.99
N MET A 91 -7.21 12.46 -19.98
CA MET A 91 -7.58 11.32 -20.83
C MET A 91 -7.63 11.70 -22.32
N VAL A 92 -8.20 12.85 -22.66
CA VAL A 92 -8.25 13.36 -24.04
C VAL A 92 -6.85 13.69 -24.54
N ALA A 93 -6.01 14.31 -23.70
CA ALA A 93 -4.61 14.61 -24.04
C ALA A 93 -3.82 13.33 -24.33
N LYS A 94 -3.98 12.29 -23.49
CA LYS A 94 -3.35 10.98 -23.70
C LYS A 94 -3.83 10.30 -24.97
N GLU A 95 -5.15 10.28 -25.22
CA GLU A 95 -5.73 9.74 -26.45
C GLU A 95 -5.14 10.42 -27.69
N LYS A 96 -5.12 11.76 -27.69
CA LYS A 96 -4.56 12.56 -28.79
C LYS A 96 -3.08 12.26 -29.00
N ALA A 97 -2.29 12.23 -27.93
CA ALA A 97 -0.86 11.92 -28.01
C ALA A 97 -0.63 10.55 -28.64
N LEU A 98 -1.27 9.49 -28.12
CA LEU A 98 -1.11 8.12 -28.62
C LEU A 98 -1.60 7.94 -30.06
N LYS A 99 -2.65 8.65 -30.49
CA LYS A 99 -3.13 8.65 -31.89
C LYS A 99 -2.21 9.41 -32.84
N SER A 100 -1.59 10.48 -32.38
CA SER A 100 -0.74 11.34 -33.22
C SER A 100 0.69 10.81 -33.40
N THR A 101 1.17 10.00 -32.47
CA THR A 101 2.50 9.40 -32.55
C THR A 101 2.47 8.14 -33.41
N LYS A 102 3.25 8.15 -34.51
CA LYS A 102 3.36 7.01 -35.43
C LYS A 102 4.06 5.82 -34.78
N HIS A 103 3.53 4.63 -35.05
CA HIS A 103 4.23 3.37 -34.83
C HIS A 103 4.85 2.89 -36.16
N GLN A 104 5.88 2.05 -36.11
CA GLN A 104 6.60 1.61 -37.32
C GLN A 104 5.80 0.65 -38.20
N ILE A 105 4.88 -0.10 -37.60
CA ILE A 105 4.04 -1.11 -38.28
C ILE A 105 2.57 -0.68 -38.31
N GLU A 106 1.99 -0.42 -37.14
CA GLU A 106 0.62 0.09 -36.99
C GLU A 106 0.48 1.61 -37.19
N PRO A 107 -0.74 2.13 -37.47
CA PRO A 107 -0.94 3.54 -37.78
C PRO A 107 -0.46 4.52 -36.70
N SER A 108 -0.56 4.11 -35.43
CA SER A 108 -0.20 4.93 -34.27
C SER A 108 0.21 4.06 -33.08
N LEU A 109 0.71 4.67 -32.01
CA LEU A 109 0.95 3.97 -30.74
C LEU A 109 -0.36 3.45 -30.12
N LEU A 110 -1.49 4.15 -30.30
CA LEU A 110 -2.79 3.67 -29.82
C LEU A 110 -3.24 2.45 -30.64
N ARG A 111 -3.47 1.33 -29.95
CA ARG A 111 -4.07 0.13 -30.55
C ARG A 111 -5.58 0.12 -30.39
N LEU A 112 -6.04 0.21 -29.14
CA LEU A 112 -7.46 0.17 -28.77
C LEU A 112 -7.74 1.16 -27.66
N LEU A 113 -8.97 1.67 -27.65
CA LEU A 113 -9.51 2.49 -26.58
C LEU A 113 -10.92 2.02 -26.26
N PHE A 114 -11.20 1.77 -24.99
CA PHE A 114 -12.54 1.47 -24.49
C PHE A 114 -12.94 2.50 -23.44
N LYS A 115 -14.23 2.86 -23.42
CA LYS A 115 -14.84 3.72 -22.40
C LYS A 115 -16.04 2.98 -21.80
N PRO A 116 -15.83 2.10 -20.79
CA PRO A 116 -16.90 1.26 -20.26
C PRO A 116 -18.06 2.06 -19.65
N ASP A 117 -17.76 3.24 -19.12
CA ASP A 117 -18.71 4.21 -18.57
C ASP A 117 -18.13 5.63 -18.72
N PRO A 118 -18.88 6.70 -18.40
CA PRO A 118 -18.40 8.08 -18.58
C PRO A 118 -17.10 8.43 -17.83
N HIS A 119 -16.79 7.73 -16.74
CA HIS A 119 -15.65 8.05 -15.87
C HIS A 119 -14.53 7.01 -15.95
N SER A 120 -14.60 6.08 -16.91
CA SER A 120 -13.63 4.99 -17.06
C SER A 120 -13.06 4.90 -18.47
N TRP A 121 -11.74 4.73 -18.56
CA TRP A 121 -11.01 4.64 -19.82
C TRP A 121 -10.03 3.47 -19.77
N ILE A 122 -9.99 2.66 -20.82
CA ILE A 122 -9.01 1.57 -20.97
C ILE A 122 -8.23 1.79 -22.25
N PHE A 123 -6.95 2.13 -22.10
CA PHE A 123 -6.02 2.29 -23.21
C PHE A 123 -5.24 1.00 -23.45
N VAL A 124 -5.17 0.57 -24.70
CA VAL A 124 -4.22 -0.44 -25.15
C VAL A 124 -3.29 0.22 -26.15
N TYR A 125 -1.99 0.23 -25.86
CA TYR A 125 -1.03 0.98 -26.68
C TYR A 125 0.37 0.39 -26.63
N TRP A 126 1.19 0.79 -27.60
CA TRP A 126 2.62 0.50 -27.64
C TRP A 126 3.40 1.54 -26.85
N GLU A 127 4.28 1.08 -25.95
CA GLU A 127 5.14 1.97 -25.14
C GLU A 127 6.10 2.77 -26.03
N GLU A 128 6.65 2.11 -27.06
CA GLU A 128 7.60 2.71 -28.01
C GLU A 128 7.16 2.46 -29.46
N SER A 129 7.61 3.30 -30.40
CA SER A 129 7.23 3.23 -31.82
C SER A 129 7.64 1.94 -32.54
N PHE A 130 8.56 1.17 -31.97
CA PHE A 130 9.05 -0.09 -32.52
C PHE A 130 8.55 -1.33 -31.75
N SER A 131 7.77 -1.14 -30.68
CA SER A 131 7.32 -2.25 -29.82
C SER A 131 6.34 -3.15 -30.55
N THR A 132 6.63 -4.46 -30.62
CA THR A 132 5.74 -5.43 -31.28
C THR A 132 5.41 -6.65 -30.41
N SER A 133 6.04 -6.77 -29.25
CA SER A 133 5.94 -7.96 -28.41
C SER A 133 5.07 -7.77 -27.16
N ILE A 134 4.98 -6.56 -26.63
CA ILE A 134 4.26 -6.25 -25.38
C ILE A 134 3.47 -4.96 -25.55
N ALA A 135 2.14 -5.06 -25.47
CA ALA A 135 1.27 -3.90 -25.37
C ALA A 135 1.06 -3.52 -23.90
N GLN A 136 0.95 -2.23 -23.62
CA GLN A 136 0.50 -1.71 -22.33
C GLN A 136 -1.02 -1.69 -22.32
N VAL A 137 -1.60 -2.08 -21.19
CA VAL A 137 -3.04 -2.00 -20.91
C VAL A 137 -3.22 -1.18 -19.64
N GLU A 138 -3.74 0.03 -19.78
CA GLU A 138 -3.95 0.95 -18.67
C GLU A 138 -5.43 1.24 -18.49
N GLY A 139 -5.95 0.93 -17.30
CA GLY A 139 -7.31 1.24 -16.89
C GLY A 139 -7.35 2.42 -15.94
N TYR A 140 -8.13 3.41 -16.28
CA TYR A 140 -8.36 4.61 -15.49
C TYR A 140 -9.82 4.64 -15.05
N ARG A 141 -10.06 5.04 -13.81
CA ARG A 141 -11.40 5.34 -13.30
C ARG A 141 -11.35 6.53 -12.35
N TRP A 142 -12.28 7.47 -12.53
CA TRP A 142 -12.49 8.58 -11.61
C TRP A 142 -13.70 8.32 -10.72
N ILE A 143 -13.53 8.54 -9.41
CA ILE A 143 -14.59 8.39 -8.39
C ILE A 143 -14.43 9.52 -7.38
N ASP A 144 -15.42 10.38 -7.27
CA ASP A 144 -15.57 11.42 -6.24
C ASP A 144 -14.28 12.22 -5.94
N GLY A 145 -13.66 12.79 -6.97
CA GLY A 145 -12.46 13.63 -6.85
C GLY A 145 -11.14 12.86 -6.81
N THR A 146 -11.16 11.56 -7.08
CA THR A 146 -9.97 10.71 -7.06
C THR A 146 -9.87 9.88 -8.35
N ARG A 147 -8.69 9.90 -8.98
CA ARG A 147 -8.34 9.04 -10.11
C ARG A 147 -7.57 7.81 -9.65
N TYR A 148 -8.05 6.65 -10.06
CA TYR A 148 -7.39 5.36 -9.94
C TYR A 148 -6.77 4.94 -11.27
N LEU A 149 -5.59 4.32 -11.22
CA LEU A 149 -4.85 3.83 -12.39
C LEU A 149 -4.32 2.42 -12.14
N PHE A 150 -4.70 1.52 -13.03
CA PHE A 150 -4.27 0.13 -13.08
C PHE A 150 -3.46 -0.12 -14.34
N LYS A 151 -2.31 -0.77 -14.22
CA LYS A 151 -1.39 -1.04 -15.32
C LYS A 151 -1.13 -2.53 -15.47
N LYS A 152 -1.28 -3.06 -16.68
CA LYS A 152 -0.98 -4.46 -17.04
C LYS A 152 -0.23 -4.51 -18.36
N LYS A 153 0.65 -5.49 -18.51
CA LYS A 153 1.36 -5.76 -19.75
C LYS A 153 0.73 -6.98 -20.43
N ALA A 154 0.49 -6.89 -21.73
CA ALA A 154 -0.08 -7.96 -22.53
C ALA A 154 0.93 -8.40 -23.61
N GLY A 155 1.38 -9.65 -23.52
CA GLY A 155 2.24 -10.24 -24.56
C GLY A 155 1.45 -10.49 -25.84
N MET A 156 2.02 -10.13 -26.99
CA MET A 156 1.35 -10.17 -28.30
C MET A 156 1.59 -11.48 -29.06
N SER A 157 2.07 -12.50 -28.37
CA SER A 157 2.20 -13.87 -28.88
C SER A 157 0.83 -14.38 -29.32
N LYS A 158 0.79 -15.16 -30.41
CA LYS A 158 -0.44 -15.81 -30.87
C LYS A 158 -1.03 -16.65 -29.73
N PRO A 159 -2.33 -16.50 -29.40
CA PRO A 159 -2.95 -17.33 -28.38
C PRO A 159 -2.97 -18.80 -28.79
N ARG A 160 -3.09 -19.69 -27.81
CA ARG A 160 -3.38 -21.10 -28.08
C ARG A 160 -4.78 -21.19 -28.71
N THR A 161 -4.98 -22.10 -29.65
CA THR A 161 -6.29 -22.32 -30.28
C THR A 161 -7.37 -22.50 -29.20
N GLY A 162 -8.49 -21.77 -29.33
CA GLY A 162 -9.59 -21.81 -28.37
C GLY A 162 -9.40 -20.94 -27.12
N THR A 163 -8.33 -20.14 -27.02
CA THR A 163 -8.09 -19.20 -25.91
C THR A 163 -8.08 -17.76 -26.38
N MET A 164 -8.42 -16.83 -25.48
CA MET A 164 -8.32 -15.39 -25.74
C MET A 164 -6.86 -14.96 -25.90
N SER A 165 -6.62 -13.89 -26.68
CA SER A 165 -5.32 -13.25 -26.67
C SER A 165 -5.01 -12.68 -25.28
N ARG A 166 -3.73 -12.54 -24.93
CA ARG A 166 -3.37 -11.91 -23.63
C ARG A 166 -3.82 -10.45 -23.56
N GLN A 167 -3.93 -9.77 -24.70
CA GLN A 167 -4.47 -8.42 -24.79
C GLN A 167 -5.96 -8.41 -24.42
N ASP A 168 -6.76 -9.27 -25.04
CA ASP A 168 -8.20 -9.32 -24.79
C ASP A 168 -8.49 -9.79 -23.36
N TYR A 169 -7.70 -10.75 -22.85
CA TYR A 169 -7.75 -11.15 -21.45
C TYR A 169 -7.42 -9.97 -20.52
N ALA A 170 -6.33 -9.24 -20.77
CA ALA A 170 -5.96 -8.09 -19.95
C ALA A 170 -7.04 -6.99 -19.97
N VAL A 171 -7.69 -6.74 -21.11
CA VAL A 171 -8.79 -5.79 -21.24
C VAL A 171 -10.04 -6.28 -20.48
N ASP A 172 -10.42 -7.55 -20.60
CA ASP A 172 -11.55 -8.14 -19.86
C ASP A 172 -11.35 -8.03 -18.34
N ARG A 173 -10.17 -8.43 -17.87
CA ARG A 173 -9.80 -8.31 -16.46
C ARG A 173 -9.78 -6.85 -15.99
N MET A 174 -9.30 -5.93 -16.84
CA MET A 174 -9.35 -4.50 -16.52
C MET A 174 -10.79 -3.99 -16.37
N ARG A 175 -11.72 -4.39 -17.24
CA ARG A 175 -13.13 -4.02 -17.10
C ARG A 175 -13.72 -4.48 -15.77
N LYS A 176 -13.45 -5.73 -15.37
CA LYS A 176 -13.90 -6.30 -14.09
C LYS A 176 -13.35 -5.53 -12.89
N ILE A 177 -12.06 -5.19 -12.92
CA ILE A 177 -11.43 -4.36 -11.88
C ILE A 177 -12.13 -3.01 -11.76
N LEU A 178 -12.30 -2.30 -12.87
CA LEU A 178 -12.89 -0.95 -12.84
C LEU A 178 -14.37 -0.98 -12.42
N SER A 179 -15.14 -2.01 -12.79
CA SER A 179 -16.56 -2.11 -12.42
C SER A 179 -16.78 -2.40 -10.94
N SER A 180 -15.84 -3.10 -10.30
CA SER A 180 -15.92 -3.46 -8.88
C SER A 180 -15.14 -2.51 -7.96
N LEU A 181 -14.66 -1.38 -8.50
CA LEU A 181 -13.84 -0.43 -7.77
C LEU A 181 -14.69 0.58 -6.99
N HIS A 182 -14.41 0.67 -5.70
CA HIS A 182 -14.99 1.62 -4.76
C HIS A 182 -13.91 2.51 -4.15
N LYS A 183 -14.23 3.79 -3.98
CA LYS A 183 -13.47 4.70 -3.13
C LYS A 183 -13.80 4.40 -1.67
N ARG A 184 -12.80 4.49 -0.78
CA ARG A 184 -12.99 4.41 0.67
C ARG A 184 -11.95 5.23 1.41
N SER A 185 -12.21 5.59 2.67
CA SER A 185 -11.13 6.04 3.57
C SER A 185 -10.25 4.85 3.96
N ASN A 186 -8.98 5.11 4.28
CA ASN A 186 -8.07 4.07 4.78
C ASN A 186 -8.53 3.47 6.10
N ASN A 187 -9.26 4.24 6.90
CA ASN A 187 -9.82 3.83 8.20
C ASN A 187 -11.18 3.12 8.06
N ASP A 188 -11.80 3.18 6.88
CA ASP A 188 -13.06 2.47 6.63
C ASP A 188 -12.72 1.01 6.31
N ILE A 189 -13.29 0.09 7.08
CA ILE A 189 -13.12 -1.35 6.92
C ILE A 189 -14.34 -1.91 6.16
N PRO A 190 -14.19 -2.35 4.89
CA PRO A 190 -15.30 -2.87 4.12
C PRO A 190 -15.82 -4.19 4.71
N ALA A 191 -17.14 -4.29 4.91
CA ALA A 191 -17.79 -5.51 5.37
C ALA A 191 -18.03 -6.53 4.25
N GLU A 192 -17.89 -6.11 2.98
CA GLU A 192 -18.03 -6.99 1.82
C GLU A 192 -16.69 -7.68 1.46
N PRO A 193 -16.73 -8.86 0.82
CA PRO A 193 -15.55 -9.53 0.30
C PRO A 193 -14.81 -8.73 -0.77
N GLY A 194 -13.48 -8.67 -0.67
CA GLY A 194 -12.66 -7.99 -1.67
C GLY A 194 -11.34 -7.45 -1.14
N TYR A 195 -10.66 -6.69 -1.98
CA TYR A 195 -9.28 -6.29 -1.83
C TYR A 195 -9.14 -4.79 -1.47
N CYS A 196 -8.65 -4.52 -0.26
CA CYS A 196 -8.30 -3.18 0.22
C CYS A 196 -6.92 -2.74 -0.29
N PHE A 197 -6.85 -1.51 -0.77
CA PHE A 197 -5.59 -0.81 -1.01
C PHE A 197 -5.72 0.65 -0.55
N GLU A 198 -4.65 1.44 -0.69
CA GLU A 198 -4.67 2.86 -0.30
C GLU A 198 -5.84 3.60 -0.97
N GLU A 199 -6.72 4.19 -0.15
CA GLU A 199 -7.91 4.95 -0.52
C GLU A 199 -8.90 4.24 -1.46
N GLY A 200 -8.85 2.91 -1.55
CA GLY A 200 -9.68 2.17 -2.50
C GLY A 200 -9.94 0.72 -2.09
N PHE A 201 -10.93 0.14 -2.77
CA PHE A 201 -11.40 -1.21 -2.53
C PHE A 201 -11.94 -1.85 -3.81
N ILE A 202 -11.60 -3.11 -4.07
CA ILE A 202 -12.13 -3.89 -5.21
C ILE A 202 -13.01 -5.00 -4.65
N ALA A 203 -14.32 -4.90 -4.85
CA ALA A 203 -15.28 -5.91 -4.42
C ALA A 203 -15.09 -7.20 -5.23
N ASN A 204 -14.74 -8.29 -4.56
CA ASN A 204 -14.65 -9.62 -5.18
C ASN A 204 -14.70 -10.73 -4.12
N PRO A 205 -15.71 -11.62 -4.14
CA PRO A 205 -15.73 -12.78 -3.26
C PRO A 205 -14.60 -13.77 -3.54
N GLU A 206 -14.17 -13.89 -4.78
CA GLU A 206 -13.09 -14.79 -5.18
C GLU A 206 -11.73 -14.14 -4.94
N TRP A 207 -10.77 -14.95 -4.50
CA TRP A 207 -9.37 -14.53 -4.40
C TRP A 207 -8.73 -14.49 -5.77
N GLU A 208 -7.96 -13.45 -6.02
CA GLU A 208 -7.20 -13.27 -7.26
C GLU A 208 -5.69 -13.29 -6.97
N MET A 209 -4.86 -13.10 -8.01
CA MET A 209 -3.43 -12.89 -7.84
C MET A 209 -3.16 -11.52 -7.20
N GLU A 210 -3.29 -11.48 -5.89
CA GLU A 210 -3.30 -10.31 -5.01
C GLU A 210 -1.95 -10.17 -4.29
N GLU A 211 -1.30 -9.00 -4.41
CA GLU A 211 -0.04 -8.69 -3.71
C GLU A 211 -0.13 -7.31 -3.05
N ALA A 212 0.27 -7.20 -1.78
CA ALA A 212 0.58 -5.90 -1.20
C ALA A 212 1.95 -5.91 -0.53
N ALA A 213 2.58 -4.73 -0.56
CA ALA A 213 3.80 -4.41 0.15
C ALA A 213 3.61 -3.01 0.72
N ILE A 214 3.33 -2.90 2.01
CA ILE A 214 2.99 -1.64 2.64
C ILE A 214 3.87 -1.35 3.84
N ASP A 215 3.97 -0.07 4.17
CA ASP A 215 4.68 0.44 5.35
C ASP A 215 3.73 1.32 6.17
N ILE A 216 3.73 1.11 7.48
CA ILE A 216 2.95 1.87 8.45
C ILE A 216 3.91 2.48 9.47
N GLU A 217 3.99 3.80 9.51
CA GLU A 217 4.70 4.54 10.54
C GLU A 217 4.02 4.39 11.90
N ILE A 218 4.81 4.07 12.94
CA ILE A 218 4.29 3.83 14.28
C ILE A 218 4.10 5.15 15.02
N ALA A 219 2.89 5.41 15.50
CA ALA A 219 2.58 6.61 16.28
C ALA A 219 3.55 6.78 17.46
N GLY A 220 4.08 8.00 17.63
CA GLY A 220 5.02 8.34 18.71
C GLY A 220 6.46 7.81 18.50
N HIS A 221 6.71 7.07 17.42
CA HIS A 221 8.01 6.48 17.09
C HIS A 221 8.39 6.78 15.62
N PRO A 222 8.86 8.00 15.30
CA PRO A 222 9.22 8.39 13.93
C PRO A 222 10.44 7.64 13.37
N ASP A 223 11.15 6.89 14.21
CA ASP A 223 12.24 5.98 13.84
C ASP A 223 11.73 4.56 13.50
N ALA A 224 10.43 4.30 13.62
CA ALA A 224 9.87 2.96 13.57
C ALA A 224 8.71 2.82 12.60
N TYR A 225 8.67 1.68 11.92
CA TYR A 225 7.58 1.30 11.03
C TYR A 225 7.33 -0.21 11.10
N VAL A 226 6.11 -0.59 10.76
CA VAL A 226 5.73 -1.98 10.47
C VAL A 226 5.51 -2.11 8.99
N SER A 227 6.11 -3.12 8.39
CA SER A 227 5.91 -3.45 6.99
C SER A 227 5.17 -4.76 6.87
N VAL A 228 4.20 -4.80 5.96
CA VAL A 228 3.40 -6.00 5.67
C VAL A 228 3.55 -6.32 4.20
N TRP A 229 3.96 -7.56 3.93
CA TRP A 229 3.94 -8.12 2.59
C TRP A 229 3.07 -9.36 2.56
N PHE A 230 2.26 -9.49 1.52
CA PHE A 230 1.67 -10.76 1.16
C PHE A 230 1.84 -11.01 -0.33
N TYR A 231 2.07 -12.29 -0.65
CA TYR A 231 2.29 -12.76 -2.01
C TYR A 231 1.38 -13.95 -2.28
N PRO A 232 0.69 -13.99 -3.44
CA PRO A 232 -0.30 -15.01 -3.74
C PRO A 232 0.32 -16.38 -4.00
N LEU A 233 1.62 -16.42 -4.27
CA LEU A 233 2.42 -17.64 -4.42
C LEU A 233 3.71 -17.47 -3.62
N SER A 234 4.19 -18.56 -3.02
CA SER A 234 5.49 -18.56 -2.36
C SER A 234 6.56 -18.09 -3.35
N ARG A 235 7.39 -17.12 -2.95
CA ARG A 235 8.47 -16.70 -3.84
C ARG A 235 9.51 -17.81 -3.85
N ARG A 236 10.11 -18.12 -5.00
CA ARG A 236 11.27 -19.05 -5.07
C ARG A 236 12.40 -18.71 -4.07
N ALA A 237 12.50 -17.46 -3.62
CA ALA A 237 13.45 -17.02 -2.59
C ALA A 237 13.10 -17.49 -1.15
N HIS A 238 11.95 -18.14 -0.98
CA HIS A 238 11.46 -18.76 0.24
C HIS A 238 11.36 -20.30 0.09
N SER A 239 12.24 -20.91 -0.71
CA SER A 239 12.33 -22.38 -0.81
C SER A 239 12.77 -23.06 0.49
N GLU A 240 13.18 -22.28 1.49
CA GLU A 240 13.66 -22.73 2.80
C GLU A 240 12.97 -21.93 3.92
N PRO A 241 12.66 -22.55 5.07
CA PRO A 241 12.09 -21.87 6.24
C PRO A 241 12.94 -20.67 6.72
N LEU A 242 12.30 -19.70 7.36
CA LEU A 242 12.94 -18.48 7.87
C LEU A 242 14.23 -18.75 8.62
N LEU A 243 14.16 -19.66 9.60
CA LEU A 243 15.23 -19.89 10.56
C LEU A 243 16.47 -20.52 9.91
N ASP A 244 16.28 -21.28 8.83
CA ASP A 244 17.36 -21.87 8.05
C ASP A 244 18.07 -20.80 7.23
N ARG A 245 17.30 -19.94 6.55
CA ARG A 245 17.84 -18.83 5.75
C ARG A 245 18.61 -17.83 6.61
N VAL A 246 18.04 -17.44 7.74
CA VAL A 246 18.71 -16.54 8.70
C VAL A 246 19.98 -17.18 9.26
N GLY A 247 19.95 -18.49 9.53
CA GLY A 247 21.14 -19.24 9.94
C GLY A 247 22.27 -19.13 8.91
N GLY A 248 21.96 -19.23 7.62
CA GLY A 248 22.91 -19.02 6.53
C GLY A 248 23.46 -17.59 6.47
N VAL A 249 22.61 -16.58 6.64
CA VAL A 249 23.03 -15.16 6.66
C VAL A 249 23.97 -14.87 7.83
N LEU A 250 23.64 -15.34 9.05
CA LEU A 250 24.49 -15.15 10.22
C LEU A 250 25.86 -15.84 10.05
N GLN A 251 25.89 -17.02 9.43
CA GLN A 251 27.14 -17.71 9.11
C GLN A 251 27.99 -16.89 8.11
N MET A 252 27.37 -16.36 7.06
CA MET A 252 28.04 -15.50 6.07
C MET A 252 28.61 -14.22 6.69
N LEU A 253 27.91 -13.63 7.67
CA LEU A 253 28.37 -12.43 8.39
C LEU A 253 29.58 -12.69 9.30
N GLY A 254 29.86 -13.95 9.65
CA GLY A 254 31.02 -14.36 10.44
C GLY A 254 31.19 -13.53 11.72
N ARG A 255 32.33 -12.87 11.89
CA ARG A 255 32.62 -12.05 13.08
C ARG A 255 31.68 -10.84 13.25
N MET A 256 31.09 -10.33 12.17
CA MET A 256 30.12 -9.22 12.25
C MET A 256 28.79 -9.65 12.88
N ALA A 257 28.48 -10.95 12.87
CA ALA A 257 27.30 -11.50 13.55
C ALA A 257 27.34 -11.25 15.07
N THR A 258 28.52 -11.05 15.67
CA THR A 258 28.64 -10.71 17.11
C THR A 258 27.97 -9.40 17.50
N SER A 259 27.73 -8.49 16.55
CA SER A 259 27.01 -7.24 16.77
C SER A 259 25.48 -7.42 16.72
N VAL A 260 25.00 -8.60 16.32
CA VAL A 260 23.59 -8.97 16.27
C VAL A 260 23.24 -9.71 17.56
N HIS A 261 22.29 -9.18 18.32
CA HIS A 261 21.78 -9.85 19.51
C HIS A 261 20.39 -10.41 19.25
N VAL A 262 20.26 -11.73 19.31
CA VAL A 262 18.98 -12.44 19.18
C VAL A 262 18.18 -12.27 20.46
N LEU A 263 16.96 -11.74 20.33
CA LEU A 263 16.03 -11.53 21.43
C LEU A 263 15.03 -12.69 21.55
N ARG A 264 14.52 -13.18 20.41
CA ARG A 264 13.60 -14.32 20.35
C ARG A 264 13.66 -14.94 18.94
N ARG A 265 13.53 -16.26 18.85
CA ARG A 265 13.40 -16.97 17.57
C ARG A 265 12.67 -18.29 17.78
N GLY A 266 11.90 -18.73 16.79
CA GLY A 266 11.19 -20.01 16.86
C GLY A 266 9.93 -20.01 16.01
N ASP A 267 9.19 -21.11 16.10
CA ASP A 267 7.86 -21.19 15.51
C ASP A 267 6.90 -20.28 16.28
N ARG A 268 6.09 -19.52 15.54
CA ARG A 268 5.08 -18.59 16.08
C ARG A 268 3.83 -18.71 15.22
N LYS A 269 2.77 -19.24 15.82
CA LYS A 269 1.44 -19.27 15.20
C LYS A 269 0.75 -17.91 15.35
N VAL A 270 0.16 -17.41 14.28
CA VAL A 270 -0.61 -16.16 14.24
C VAL A 270 -1.97 -16.44 13.61
N GLY A 271 -3.04 -16.38 14.39
CA GLY A 271 -4.36 -16.82 13.94
C GLY A 271 -4.31 -18.28 13.42
N PRO A 272 -4.78 -18.57 12.19
CA PRO A 272 -4.66 -19.90 11.59
C PRO A 272 -3.27 -20.18 10.99
N TYR A 273 -2.42 -19.18 10.81
CA TYR A 273 -1.17 -19.27 10.05
C TYR A 273 -0.03 -19.83 10.91
N GLN A 274 0.61 -20.89 10.40
CA GLN A 274 1.84 -21.43 10.97
C GLN A 274 3.03 -20.70 10.36
N GLY A 275 3.80 -20.00 11.19
CA GLY A 275 4.94 -19.24 10.74
C GLY A 275 6.11 -19.32 11.70
N GLN A 276 7.18 -18.63 11.35
CA GLN A 276 8.39 -18.52 12.15
C GLN A 276 8.70 -17.06 12.44
N GLU A 277 9.23 -16.78 13.62
CA GLU A 277 9.72 -15.45 13.98
C GLU A 277 11.22 -15.42 14.24
N PHE A 278 11.82 -14.27 13.97
CA PHE A 278 13.21 -13.97 14.27
C PHE A 278 13.34 -12.49 14.68
N LEU A 279 13.62 -12.26 15.97
CA LEU A 279 13.70 -10.93 16.57
C LEU A 279 15.13 -10.63 16.99
N VAL A 280 15.72 -9.59 16.42
CA VAL A 280 17.08 -9.15 16.75
C VAL A 280 17.17 -7.66 17.04
N THR A 281 18.21 -7.30 17.78
CA THR A 281 18.74 -5.93 17.81
C THR A 281 20.14 -5.91 17.20
N ALA A 282 20.40 -4.96 16.32
CA ALA A 282 21.66 -4.79 15.63
C ALA A 282 21.92 -3.30 15.32
N PRO A 283 23.19 -2.89 15.12
CA PRO A 283 23.50 -1.62 14.49
C PRO A 283 22.91 -1.55 13.07
N ASN A 284 22.25 -0.45 12.75
CA ASN A 284 21.79 -0.14 11.40
C ASN A 284 22.92 0.50 10.57
N SER A 285 22.65 0.80 9.30
CA SER A 285 23.59 1.47 8.39
C SER A 285 23.98 2.89 8.81
N GLY A 286 23.34 3.47 9.82
CA GLY A 286 23.70 4.72 10.47
C GLY A 286 24.55 4.57 11.73
N GLY A 287 25.00 3.36 12.05
CA GLY A 287 25.77 3.08 13.27
C GLY A 287 24.94 3.13 14.55
N VAL A 288 23.62 3.32 14.43
CA VAL A 288 22.69 3.39 15.55
C VAL A 288 22.08 2.02 15.79
N ARG A 289 21.91 1.62 17.05
CA ARG A 289 21.31 0.33 17.37
C ARG A 289 19.79 0.43 17.31
N GLY A 290 19.18 -0.48 16.55
CA GLY A 290 17.73 -0.61 16.39
C GLY A 290 17.29 -2.06 16.51
N HIS A 291 16.04 -2.32 16.15
CA HIS A 291 15.40 -3.64 16.14
C HIS A 291 15.03 -4.00 14.71
N SER A 292 15.19 -5.28 14.37
CA SER A 292 14.71 -5.88 13.13
C SER A 292 13.97 -7.15 13.51
N PHE A 293 12.64 -7.05 13.53
CA PHE A 293 11.75 -8.13 13.93
C PHE A 293 11.02 -8.62 12.69
N LEU A 294 10.94 -9.92 12.55
CA LEU A 294 10.38 -10.58 11.37
C LEU A 294 9.53 -11.75 11.81
N TRP A 295 8.35 -11.87 11.23
CA TRP A 295 7.56 -13.08 11.18
C TRP A 295 7.18 -13.38 9.73
N GLU A 296 7.25 -14.65 9.33
CA GLU A 296 6.79 -15.08 8.02
C GLU A 296 6.12 -16.44 8.04
N THR A 297 5.25 -16.67 7.05
CA THR A 297 4.70 -17.96 6.69
C THR A 297 4.71 -18.11 5.18
N GLU A 298 4.92 -19.33 4.70
CA GLU A 298 4.85 -19.65 3.27
C GLU A 298 3.42 -19.77 2.74
N GLY A 299 2.44 -19.91 3.66
CA GLY A 299 1.09 -20.30 3.30
C GLY A 299 1.02 -21.75 2.78
N ASP A 300 -0.16 -22.16 2.27
CA ASP A 300 -0.35 -23.52 1.74
C ASP A 300 -0.26 -23.57 0.20
N GLY A 301 0.17 -22.47 -0.42
CA GLY A 301 0.31 -22.36 -1.87
C GLY A 301 -1.00 -22.12 -2.62
N THR A 302 -2.07 -21.75 -1.91
CA THR A 302 -3.35 -21.31 -2.49
C THR A 302 -3.50 -19.80 -2.41
N LEU A 303 -4.41 -19.22 -3.20
CA LEU A 303 -4.61 -17.76 -3.20
C LEU A 303 -5.15 -17.23 -1.87
N ASP A 304 -5.96 -18.04 -1.17
CA ASP A 304 -6.57 -17.75 0.12
C ASP A 304 -5.70 -18.10 1.34
N THR A 305 -4.56 -18.76 1.10
CA THR A 305 -3.50 -18.98 2.08
C THR A 305 -2.16 -18.44 1.55
N PRO A 306 -2.05 -17.12 1.33
CA PRO A 306 -0.86 -16.54 0.71
C PRO A 306 0.36 -16.66 1.62
N ALA A 307 1.55 -16.52 1.02
CA ALA A 307 2.76 -16.27 1.79
C ALA A 307 2.68 -14.88 2.42
N LEU A 308 3.00 -14.77 3.71
CA LEU A 308 2.93 -13.53 4.47
C LEU A 308 4.27 -13.23 5.12
N LYS A 309 4.62 -11.96 5.17
CA LYS A 309 5.79 -11.45 5.85
C LYS A 309 5.40 -10.17 6.59
N ILE A 310 5.68 -10.10 7.87
CA ILE A 310 5.48 -8.91 8.69
C ILE A 310 6.82 -8.56 9.31
N GLU A 311 7.25 -7.31 9.17
CA GLU A 311 8.46 -6.81 9.80
C GLU A 311 8.16 -5.59 10.65
N MET A 312 8.89 -5.45 11.76
CA MET A 312 8.94 -4.22 12.52
C MET A 312 10.39 -3.77 12.64
N THR A 313 10.66 -2.56 12.19
CA THR A 313 11.99 -1.95 12.23
C THR A 313 11.96 -0.72 13.13
N THR A 314 13.04 -0.50 13.88
CA THR A 314 13.24 0.73 14.67
C THR A 314 14.64 1.30 14.44
N GLY A 315 14.85 2.56 14.81
CA GLY A 315 16.10 3.28 14.55
C GLY A 315 16.27 3.69 13.08
N SER A 316 15.20 3.76 12.30
CA SER A 316 15.25 4.17 10.89
C SER A 316 15.70 5.63 10.76
N ARG A 317 16.38 5.94 9.67
CA ARG A 317 16.82 7.31 9.39
C ARG A 317 15.61 8.23 9.18
N ASP A 318 15.75 9.52 9.51
CA ASP A 318 14.74 10.51 9.16
C ASP A 318 14.66 10.74 7.64
N LYS A 319 13.69 11.55 7.22
CA LYS A 319 13.48 11.94 5.82
C LYS A 319 14.69 12.63 5.16
N ASP A 320 15.55 13.25 5.95
CA ASP A 320 16.75 13.95 5.50
C ASP A 320 17.98 13.00 5.52
N GLY A 321 17.77 11.74 5.89
CA GLY A 321 18.79 10.70 5.96
C GLY A 321 19.60 10.69 7.25
N ASN A 322 19.24 11.47 8.27
CA ASN A 322 19.98 11.48 9.53
C ASN A 322 19.68 10.22 10.35
N PRO A 323 20.68 9.62 11.04
CA PRO A 323 20.45 8.51 11.95
C PRO A 323 19.51 8.91 13.10
N GLN A 324 18.54 8.06 13.45
CA GLN A 324 17.69 8.25 14.63
C GLN A 324 17.89 7.12 15.64
N GLN A 325 18.13 7.48 16.90
CA GLN A 325 18.18 6.53 18.01
C GLN A 325 16.78 6.09 18.39
N THR A 326 16.55 4.77 18.42
CA THR A 326 15.27 4.26 18.90
C THR A 326 15.05 4.59 20.37
N ARG A 327 13.83 5.02 20.69
CA ARG A 327 13.38 5.27 22.07
C ARG A 327 12.77 4.03 22.73
N LEU A 328 12.59 2.95 21.97
CA LEU A 328 12.05 1.69 22.47
C LEU A 328 13.18 0.85 23.08
N SER A 329 13.02 0.44 24.33
CA SER A 329 13.81 -0.66 24.89
C SER A 329 13.42 -1.99 24.23
N ASN A 330 14.29 -3.00 24.30
CA ASN A 330 14.00 -4.35 23.81
C ASN A 330 12.65 -4.89 24.31
N LYS A 331 12.35 -4.69 25.60
CA LYS A 331 11.09 -5.13 26.21
C LYS A 331 9.87 -4.39 25.66
N GLN A 332 9.99 -3.08 25.41
CA GLN A 332 8.91 -2.29 24.81
C GLN A 332 8.70 -2.65 23.34
N ALA A 333 9.79 -2.80 22.57
CA ALA A 333 9.72 -3.22 21.18
C ALA A 333 9.07 -4.61 21.05
N MET A 334 9.50 -5.60 21.85
CA MET A 334 8.90 -6.94 21.83
C MET A 334 7.41 -6.93 22.21
N ARG A 335 7.02 -6.11 23.19
CA ARG A 335 5.60 -5.97 23.55
C ARG A 335 4.78 -5.37 22.41
N LEU A 336 5.28 -4.32 21.77
CA LEU A 336 4.61 -3.70 20.63
C LEU A 336 4.49 -4.69 19.47
N TRP A 337 5.56 -5.43 19.18
CA TRP A 337 5.56 -6.50 18.20
C TRP A 337 4.52 -7.58 18.47
N ASP A 338 4.46 -8.08 19.70
CA ASP A 338 3.46 -9.08 20.09
C ASP A 338 2.04 -8.55 19.88
N GLN A 339 1.77 -7.29 20.27
CA GLN A 339 0.46 -6.66 20.08
C GLN A 339 0.07 -6.51 18.60
N VAL A 340 1.00 -6.03 17.77
CA VAL A 340 0.79 -5.86 16.33
C VAL A 340 0.56 -7.22 15.68
N LEU A 341 1.46 -8.18 15.93
CA LEU A 341 1.41 -9.49 15.29
C LEU A 341 0.17 -10.29 15.71
N ASP A 342 -0.21 -10.26 17.00
CA ASP A 342 -1.39 -10.97 17.49
C ASP A 342 -2.71 -10.38 16.98
N SER A 343 -2.69 -9.12 16.51
CA SER A 343 -3.85 -8.49 15.87
C SER A 343 -4.02 -8.88 14.40
N PHE A 344 -2.99 -9.44 13.76
CA PHE A 344 -3.05 -9.76 12.34
C PHE A 344 -4.07 -10.87 12.07
N ARG A 345 -5.02 -10.61 11.17
CA ARG A 345 -6.17 -11.49 10.94
C ARG A 345 -6.78 -11.30 9.55
N LEU A 346 -7.44 -12.32 9.04
CA LEU A 346 -8.31 -12.17 7.87
C LEU A 346 -9.47 -11.22 8.22
N ARG A 347 -9.82 -10.31 7.30
CA ARG A 347 -10.93 -9.38 7.49
C ARG A 347 -12.25 -10.17 7.56
N PRO A 348 -13.05 -10.01 8.64
CA PRO A 348 -14.39 -10.57 8.68
C PRO A 348 -15.25 -9.92 7.60
N VAL A 349 -15.99 -10.73 6.84
CA VAL A 349 -16.90 -10.27 5.80
C VAL A 349 -18.28 -10.90 6.01
N VAL A 350 -19.33 -10.15 5.67
CA VAL A 350 -20.68 -10.69 5.67
C VAL A 350 -20.78 -11.65 4.48
N ALA A 351 -21.11 -12.92 4.76
CA ALA A 351 -21.29 -13.91 3.71
C ALA A 351 -22.37 -13.42 2.71
N PRO A 352 -22.17 -13.55 1.39
CA PRO A 352 -23.21 -13.24 0.43
C PRO A 352 -24.46 -14.05 0.78
N GLN A 353 -25.61 -13.40 0.95
CA GLN A 353 -26.86 -14.14 1.04
C GLN A 353 -27.05 -14.88 -0.28
N GLU A 354 -27.02 -16.21 -0.25
CA GLU A 354 -27.45 -17.03 -1.37
C GLU A 354 -28.87 -16.59 -1.73
N LYS A 355 -29.03 -15.95 -2.89
CA LYS A 355 -30.34 -15.74 -3.48
C LYS A 355 -30.89 -17.14 -3.77
N GLN A 356 -31.75 -17.63 -2.87
CA GLN A 356 -32.58 -18.78 -3.14
C GLN A 356 -33.34 -18.48 -4.43
N GLN A 357 -33.06 -19.31 -5.44
CA GLN A 357 -33.59 -19.19 -6.79
C GLN A 357 -34.97 -19.85 -6.88
#